data_AF-A0A534IHL8-F1
#
_entry.id   AF-A0A534IHL8-F1
#
_cell.length_a   1.000
_cell.length_b   1.000
_cell.length_c   1.000
_cell.angle_alpha   90.00
_cell.angle_beta   90.00
_cell.angle_gamma   90.00
#
_symmetry.space_group_name_H-M   'P 1'
#
loop_
_entity.id
_entity.type
_entity.pdbx_description
1 polymer ?
#
loop_
_entity_poly.entity_id
_entity_poly.type
_entity_poly.pdbx_seq_one_letter_code
_entity_poly.pdbx_strand_id
1 'polypeptide(L)'
;MARTDTIEALRRRGISKKTAESLADAGFTVDSLRSATPDRVAKFITAKEAKKVLTKVGAKEEPAPRKREAKSAAADAEAVAEGEAPPEPPPKIPDKIPKAAAEEDAIGTILKDMDKELPRQVVWDLVEKTRGVKITKKQLAEVVRRIVKRYETHRIDPNESAGIVSAQSIGEPGTQMTMRTFHYAGVAEMNVTLGLPRLIEIVDARRLPSTPLMEIHLRAKTAKDVDRVKAIAQEIELTKLEDIADIEADMVNMRVVVYPDANKMKSRGVKKDELEQKLKKFTRMEDYKRVIGGETKTVDAYVVDSGEASFKKLQRLVETVRATKVKGIDNIKRAIIGRPTP
;
A
#
# COMPACT_ATOMS: atom_id res chain seq x y z
N MET A 1 -30.42 11.84 8.57
CA MET A 1 -31.86 11.91 8.89
C MET A 1 -31.99 12.63 10.22
N ALA A 2 -32.97 13.53 10.37
CA ALA A 2 -33.18 14.18 11.64
C ALA A 2 -33.60 13.13 12.70
N ARG A 3 -33.25 13.39 13.96
CA ARG A 3 -33.58 12.51 15.11
C ARG A 3 -35.07 12.16 15.13
N THR A 4 -35.92 13.14 14.81
CA THR A 4 -37.38 13.01 14.71
C THR A 4 -37.82 12.03 13.62
N ASP A 5 -37.22 12.11 12.43
CA ASP A 5 -37.58 11.25 11.30
C ASP A 5 -37.25 9.78 11.57
N THR A 6 -36.15 9.55 12.29
CA THR A 6 -35.70 8.21 12.66
C THR A 6 -36.63 7.59 13.71
N ILE A 7 -37.08 8.39 14.68
CA ILE A 7 -38.06 7.96 15.69
C ILE A 7 -39.41 7.64 15.04
N GLU A 8 -39.90 8.48 14.13
CA GLU A 8 -41.15 8.22 13.42
C GLU A 8 -41.07 6.99 12.50
N ALA A 9 -39.95 6.80 11.80
CA ALA A 9 -39.73 5.63 10.97
C ALA A 9 -39.72 4.32 11.77
N LEU A 10 -39.12 4.32 12.97
CA LEU A 10 -39.13 3.16 13.87
C LEU A 10 -40.53 2.92 14.48
N ARG A 11 -41.28 3.98 14.77
CA ARG A 11 -42.67 3.88 15.24
C ARG A 11 -43.61 3.30 14.17
N ARG A 12 -43.46 3.70 12.90
CA ARG A 12 -44.24 3.12 11.78
C ARG A 12 -43.99 1.62 11.61
N ARG A 13 -42.82 1.12 12.05
CA ARG A 13 -42.47 -0.31 12.07
C ARG A 13 -42.88 -1.02 13.36
N GLY A 14 -43.64 -0.35 14.24
CA GLY A 14 -44.23 -0.93 15.44
C GLY A 14 -43.25 -1.11 16.61
N ILE A 15 -42.21 -0.29 16.70
CA ILE A 15 -41.26 -0.25 17.82
C ILE A 15 -41.77 0.77 18.88
N SER A 16 -41.57 0.49 20.17
CA SER A 16 -42.10 1.34 21.24
C SER A 16 -41.39 2.70 21.27
N LYS A 17 -42.10 3.77 21.65
CA LYS A 17 -41.56 5.15 21.63
C LYS A 17 -40.25 5.27 22.43
N LYS A 18 -40.18 4.64 23.61
CA LYS A 18 -39.00 4.63 24.47
C LYS A 18 -37.79 3.93 23.82
N THR A 19 -38.00 2.81 23.14
CA THR A 19 -36.91 2.08 22.47
C THR A 19 -36.43 2.78 21.20
N ALA A 20 -37.34 3.45 20.47
CA ALA A 20 -36.98 4.27 19.32
C ALA A 20 -36.15 5.50 19.71
N GLU A 21 -36.48 6.15 20.83
CA GLU A 21 -35.72 7.27 21.39
C GLU A 21 -34.32 6.83 21.81
N SER A 22 -34.18 5.71 22.53
CA SER A 22 -32.85 5.21 22.93
C SER A 22 -31.95 4.81 21.76
N LEU A 23 -32.52 4.27 20.67
CA LEU A 23 -31.76 3.94 19.46
C LEU A 23 -31.35 5.19 18.67
N ALA A 24 -32.22 6.20 18.60
CA ALA A 24 -31.91 7.47 17.97
C ALA A 24 -30.84 8.25 18.74
N ASP A 25 -30.88 8.21 20.08
CA ASP A 25 -29.89 8.84 20.96
C ASP A 25 -28.53 8.13 20.88
N ALA A 26 -28.52 6.82 20.65
CA ALA A 26 -27.31 6.05 20.36
C ALA A 26 -26.80 6.23 18.90
N GLY A 27 -27.45 7.08 18.09
CA GLY A 27 -27.03 7.44 16.74
C GLY A 27 -27.33 6.39 15.67
N PHE A 28 -28.19 5.41 15.94
CA PHE A 28 -28.59 4.42 14.94
C PHE A 28 -29.60 5.00 13.96
N THR A 29 -29.32 4.87 12.66
CA THR A 29 -30.26 5.16 11.58
C THR A 29 -30.96 3.87 11.15
N VAL A 30 -32.07 3.99 10.40
CA VAL A 30 -32.81 2.83 9.91
C VAL A 30 -31.94 1.90 9.04
N ASP A 31 -31.01 2.47 8.29
CA ASP A 31 -30.06 1.70 7.46
C ASP A 31 -28.95 1.06 8.29
N SER A 32 -28.43 1.76 9.32
CA SER A 32 -27.42 1.14 10.19
C SER A 32 -28.00 0.00 11.03
N LEU A 33 -29.31 0.02 11.33
CA LEU A 33 -30.02 -1.09 11.97
C LEU A 33 -30.26 -2.28 11.03
N ARG A 34 -30.25 -2.09 9.70
CA ARG A 34 -30.36 -3.21 8.74
C ARG A 34 -29.08 -4.03 8.63
N SER A 35 -27.92 -3.39 8.84
CA SER A 35 -26.60 -4.01 8.79
C SER A 35 -26.00 -4.30 10.17
N ALA A 36 -26.72 -3.98 11.26
CA ALA A 36 -26.20 -4.14 12.62
C ALA A 36 -26.35 -5.58 13.12
N THR A 37 -25.28 -6.10 13.71
CA THR A 37 -25.31 -7.39 14.42
C THR A 37 -26.12 -7.28 15.72
N PRO A 38 -26.81 -8.36 16.15
CA PRO A 38 -27.63 -8.36 17.36
C PRO A 38 -26.85 -7.96 18.62
N ASP A 39 -25.56 -8.28 18.70
CA ASP A 39 -24.69 -7.94 19.83
C ASP A 39 -24.42 -6.43 19.96
N ARG A 40 -24.46 -5.68 18.85
CA ARG A 40 -24.21 -4.23 18.86
C ARG A 40 -25.44 -3.47 19.34
N VAL A 41 -26.63 -3.97 19.02
CA VAL A 41 -27.92 -3.38 19.45
C VAL A 41 -28.25 -3.78 20.90
N ALA A 42 -27.87 -4.99 21.32
CA ALA A 42 -28.07 -5.49 22.69
C ALA A 42 -27.27 -4.73 23.77
N LYS A 43 -26.31 -3.88 23.39
CA LYS A 43 -25.59 -3.00 24.34
C LYS A 43 -26.44 -1.83 24.84
N PHE A 44 -27.46 -1.44 24.08
CA PHE A 44 -28.27 -0.26 24.36
C PHE A 44 -29.72 -0.60 24.73
N ILE A 45 -30.16 -1.84 24.48
CA ILE A 45 -31.51 -2.34 24.71
C ILE A 45 -31.45 -3.80 25.17
N THR A 46 -32.48 -4.31 25.85
CA THR A 46 -32.57 -5.73 26.24
C THR A 46 -32.47 -6.69 25.03
N ALA A 47 -31.79 -7.83 25.20
CA ALA A 47 -31.53 -8.78 24.11
C ALA A 47 -32.80 -9.32 23.41
N LYS A 48 -33.94 -9.37 24.13
CA LYS A 48 -35.24 -9.76 23.56
C LYS A 48 -35.83 -8.68 22.65
N GLU A 49 -35.64 -7.41 23.00
CA GLU A 49 -36.12 -6.27 22.21
C GLU A 49 -35.21 -6.00 21.00
N ALA A 50 -33.89 -6.18 21.14
CA ALA A 50 -32.94 -6.08 20.02
C ALA A 50 -33.29 -7.05 18.87
N LYS A 51 -33.65 -8.30 19.19
CA LYS A 51 -34.11 -9.27 18.19
C LYS A 51 -35.42 -8.83 17.53
N LYS A 52 -36.40 -8.34 18.31
CA LYS A 52 -37.67 -7.83 17.78
C LYS A 52 -37.49 -6.61 16.87
N VAL A 53 -36.55 -5.73 17.18
CA VAL A 53 -36.21 -4.55 16.36
C VAL A 53 -35.58 -4.99 15.03
N LEU A 54 -34.61 -5.90 15.05
CA LEU A 54 -33.95 -6.40 13.84
C LEU A 54 -34.92 -7.15 12.90
N THR A 55 -35.83 -7.95 13.45
CA THR A 55 -36.88 -8.62 12.66
C THR A 55 -37.85 -7.62 12.01
N LYS A 56 -38.17 -6.52 12.72
CA LYS A 56 -39.09 -5.48 12.21
C LYS A 56 -38.42 -4.53 11.22
N VAL A 57 -37.09 -4.40 11.27
CA VAL A 57 -36.30 -3.53 10.39
C VAL A 57 -35.88 -4.24 9.08
N GLY A 58 -36.01 -5.57 9.03
CA GLY A 58 -35.77 -6.38 7.84
C GLY A 58 -34.29 -6.59 7.55
N ALA A 59 -33.48 -6.86 8.58
CA ALA A 59 -32.08 -7.26 8.40
C ALA A 59 -32.01 -8.67 7.81
N LYS A 60 -31.35 -8.84 6.66
CA LYS A 60 -30.99 -10.17 6.12
C LYS A 60 -29.97 -10.81 7.05
N GLU A 61 -30.23 -12.03 7.50
CA GLU A 61 -29.23 -12.84 8.20
C GLU A 61 -28.07 -13.16 7.24
N GLU A 62 -26.92 -12.53 7.45
CA GLU A 62 -25.64 -13.04 6.96
C GLU A 62 -25.21 -14.22 7.85
N PRO A 63 -24.85 -15.38 7.28
CA PRO A 63 -24.44 -16.52 8.07
C PRO A 63 -23.08 -16.27 8.73
N ALA A 64 -23.02 -16.48 10.04
CA ALA A 64 -21.80 -16.41 10.84
C ALA A 64 -20.74 -17.44 10.36
N PRO A 65 -19.43 -17.13 10.47
CA PRO A 65 -18.38 -18.02 9.99
C PRO A 65 -18.28 -19.26 10.89
N ARG A 66 -18.48 -20.44 10.32
CA ARG A 66 -18.30 -21.72 11.03
C ARG A 66 -16.81 -22.03 11.20
N LYS A 67 -16.34 -22.00 12.46
CA LYS A 67 -15.20 -22.82 12.91
C LYS A 67 -15.56 -24.30 12.72
N ARG A 68 -14.72 -25.06 12.03
CA ARG A 68 -14.78 -26.53 12.01
C ARG A 68 -13.40 -27.09 12.31
N GLU A 69 -13.28 -27.70 13.48
CA GLU A 69 -12.27 -28.73 13.76
C GLU A 69 -12.69 -30.05 13.10
N ALA A 70 -11.70 -30.89 12.83
CA ALA A 70 -11.68 -31.93 11.80
C ALA A 70 -12.08 -33.34 12.29
N LYS A 71 -12.21 -34.22 11.28
CA LYS A 71 -12.39 -35.70 11.25
C LYS A 71 -13.87 -36.14 11.12
N SER A 72 -14.26 -37.11 10.28
CA SER A 72 -13.57 -38.07 9.40
C SER A 72 -14.62 -38.75 8.52
N ALA A 73 -14.33 -39.06 7.25
CA ALA A 73 -14.75 -40.27 6.54
C ALA A 73 -14.31 -40.20 5.08
N ALA A 74 -13.60 -41.22 4.62
CA ALA A 74 -13.21 -41.47 3.25
C ALA A 74 -14.36 -42.14 2.48
N ALA A 75 -14.44 -41.90 1.17
CA ALA A 75 -14.67 -42.86 0.08
C ALA A 75 -15.24 -42.17 -1.17
N ASP A 76 -14.41 -42.15 -2.21
CA ASP A 76 -14.70 -42.45 -3.62
C ASP A 76 -15.76 -41.63 -4.39
N ALA A 77 -15.27 -40.73 -5.25
CA ALA A 77 -15.67 -40.63 -6.66
C ALA A 77 -14.64 -39.77 -7.43
N GLU A 78 -13.77 -40.43 -8.19
CA GLU A 78 -12.94 -39.80 -9.23
C GLU A 78 -13.81 -39.30 -10.39
N ALA A 79 -13.56 -38.09 -10.91
CA ALA A 79 -13.54 -37.81 -12.36
C ALA A 79 -13.17 -36.34 -12.68
N VAL A 80 -12.05 -36.22 -13.40
CA VAL A 80 -11.60 -35.17 -14.35
C VAL A 80 -11.04 -33.85 -13.82
N ALA A 81 -9.79 -33.62 -14.23
CA ALA A 81 -8.88 -32.54 -13.87
C ALA A 81 -9.03 -31.28 -14.74
N GLU A 82 -9.01 -30.11 -14.10
CA GLU A 82 -8.33 -28.91 -14.57
C GLU A 82 -7.62 -28.27 -13.37
N GLY A 83 -6.30 -28.11 -13.48
CA GLY A 83 -5.40 -27.84 -12.35
C GLY A 83 -5.44 -26.39 -11.87
N GLU A 84 -6.31 -26.11 -10.90
CA GLU A 84 -6.24 -24.92 -10.06
C GLU A 84 -5.15 -25.15 -8.99
N ALA A 85 -4.07 -24.36 -9.03
CA ALA A 85 -2.99 -24.46 -8.05
C ALA A 85 -3.56 -24.19 -6.63
N PRO A 86 -3.31 -25.07 -5.64
CA PRO A 86 -3.96 -24.96 -4.34
C PRO A 86 -3.61 -23.64 -3.66
N PRO A 87 -4.56 -23.05 -2.90
CA PRO A 87 -4.32 -21.82 -2.15
C PRO A 87 -3.11 -22.03 -1.25
N GLU A 88 -2.09 -21.18 -1.46
CA GLU A 88 -0.91 -21.18 -0.60
C GLU A 88 -1.39 -21.07 0.85
N PRO A 89 -0.88 -21.93 1.76
CA PRO A 89 -1.22 -21.79 3.16
C PRO A 89 -0.90 -20.36 3.60
N PRO A 90 -1.75 -19.72 4.43
CA PRO A 90 -1.50 -18.37 4.90
C PRO A 90 -0.05 -18.31 5.40
N PRO A 91 0.74 -17.30 4.99
CA PRO A 91 2.14 -17.23 5.32
C PRO A 91 2.25 -17.40 6.84
N LYS A 92 2.91 -18.48 7.27
CA LYS A 92 3.28 -18.66 8.67
C LYS A 92 4.09 -17.42 9.00
N ILE A 93 3.52 -16.52 9.78
CA ILE A 93 4.26 -15.42 10.39
C ILE A 93 5.45 -16.11 11.06
N PRO A 94 6.69 -15.85 10.64
CA PRO A 94 7.83 -16.41 11.33
C PRO A 94 7.67 -15.98 12.78
N ASP A 95 7.62 -16.93 13.71
CA ASP A 95 7.73 -16.61 15.13
C ASP A 95 9.08 -15.91 15.28
N LYS A 96 9.08 -14.57 15.23
CA LYS A 96 10.27 -13.70 15.35
C LYS A 96 11.03 -13.92 16.66
N ILE A 97 10.48 -14.74 17.53
CA ILE A 97 10.89 -14.99 18.88
C ILE A 97 11.11 -16.50 19.02
N PRO A 98 12.37 -16.96 19.07
CA PRO A 98 12.67 -18.32 19.50
C PRO A 98 12.03 -18.56 20.88
N LYS A 99 11.46 -19.75 21.08
CA LYS A 99 10.94 -20.14 22.39
C LYS A 99 12.07 -20.03 23.42
N ALA A 100 11.74 -19.44 24.57
CA ALA A 100 12.70 -19.17 25.64
C ALA A 100 13.61 -20.38 25.85
N ALA A 101 14.91 -20.19 25.60
CA ALA A 101 15.89 -21.21 25.91
C ALA A 101 15.88 -21.46 27.42
N ALA A 102 16.22 -22.66 27.87
CA ALA A 102 16.39 -22.95 29.31
C ALA A 102 17.37 -21.98 30.01
N GLU A 103 18.24 -21.33 29.23
CA GLU A 103 19.18 -20.28 29.64
C GLU A 103 18.48 -18.91 29.89
N GLU A 104 17.42 -18.57 29.14
CA GLU A 104 16.57 -17.40 29.42
C GLU A 104 15.83 -17.56 30.75
N ASP A 105 15.33 -18.77 31.04
CA ASP A 105 14.63 -19.06 32.30
C ASP A 105 15.58 -18.95 33.50
N ALA A 106 16.84 -19.40 33.36
CA ALA A 106 17.85 -19.26 34.40
C ALA A 106 18.16 -17.79 34.71
N ILE A 107 18.32 -16.94 33.69
CA ILE A 107 18.53 -15.50 33.88
C ILE A 107 17.24 -14.85 34.43
N GLY A 108 16.07 -15.30 33.97
CA GLY A 108 14.78 -14.85 34.47
C GLY A 108 14.56 -15.15 35.95
N THR A 109 15.01 -16.30 36.46
CA THR A 109 14.98 -16.60 37.90
C THR A 109 15.89 -15.67 38.70
N ILE A 110 17.12 -15.43 38.22
CA ILE A 110 18.07 -14.50 38.87
C ILE A 110 17.50 -13.07 38.91
N LEU A 111 16.82 -12.64 37.84
CA LEU A 111 16.18 -11.32 37.78
C LEU A 111 14.99 -11.21 38.73
N LYS A 112 14.18 -12.28 38.88
CA LYS A 112 13.08 -12.35 39.85
C LYS A 112 13.59 -12.33 41.29
N ASP A 113 14.68 -13.03 41.57
CA ASP A 113 15.32 -13.02 42.90
C ASP A 113 15.85 -11.62 43.28
N MET A 114 16.15 -10.80 42.27
CA MET A 114 16.63 -9.43 42.45
C MET A 114 15.52 -8.37 42.43
N ASP A 115 14.28 -8.74 42.14
CA ASP A 115 13.14 -7.84 41.93
C ASP A 115 13.45 -6.72 40.90
N LYS A 116 14.15 -7.10 39.81
CA LYS A 116 14.56 -6.16 38.75
C LYS A 116 14.20 -6.71 37.38
N GLU A 117 13.75 -5.82 36.51
CA GLU A 117 13.34 -6.16 35.15
C GLU A 117 14.33 -5.59 34.13
N LEU A 118 14.69 -6.41 33.14
CA LEU A 118 15.47 -6.01 31.97
C LEU A 118 14.65 -6.27 30.70
N PRO A 119 14.83 -5.45 29.64
CA PRO A 119 14.23 -5.74 28.34
C PRO A 119 14.66 -7.11 27.82
N ARG A 120 13.73 -7.87 27.26
CA ARG A 120 13.98 -9.24 26.78
C ARG A 120 15.11 -9.31 25.74
N GLN A 121 15.28 -8.27 24.92
CA GLN A 121 16.38 -8.23 23.95
C GLN A 121 17.76 -8.20 24.60
N VAL A 122 17.90 -7.51 25.74
CA VAL A 122 19.16 -7.50 26.52
C VAL A 122 19.43 -8.88 27.12
N VAL A 123 18.38 -9.58 27.56
CA VAL A 123 18.48 -10.96 28.07
C VAL A 123 18.88 -11.91 26.93
N TRP A 124 18.29 -11.75 25.75
CA TRP A 124 18.62 -12.53 24.56
C TRP A 124 20.09 -12.35 24.15
N ASP A 125 20.55 -11.10 24.05
CA ASP A 125 21.95 -10.78 23.72
C ASP A 125 22.92 -11.37 24.74
N LEU A 126 22.50 -11.45 26.01
CA LEU A 126 23.28 -12.07 27.07
C LEU A 126 23.35 -13.58 26.89
N VAL A 127 22.23 -14.25 26.57
CA VAL A 127 22.19 -15.69 26.25
C VAL A 127 23.07 -16.00 25.05
N GLU A 128 22.98 -15.23 23.98
CA GLU A 128 23.81 -15.43 22.78
C GLU A 128 25.31 -15.31 23.07
N LYS A 129 25.71 -14.31 23.87
CA LYS A 129 27.11 -14.10 24.28
C LYS A 129 27.62 -15.08 25.31
N THR A 130 26.74 -15.68 26.10
CA THR A 130 27.10 -16.71 27.09
C THR A 130 27.13 -18.12 26.49
N ARG A 131 26.51 -18.30 25.32
CA ARG A 131 26.55 -19.54 24.54
C ARG A 131 27.99 -19.88 24.14
N GLY A 132 28.51 -20.97 24.69
CA GLY A 132 29.87 -21.45 24.42
C GLY A 132 30.92 -21.07 25.47
N VAL A 133 30.56 -20.27 26.48
CA VAL A 133 31.44 -19.95 27.61
C VAL A 133 31.02 -20.76 28.83
N LYS A 134 31.95 -21.53 29.43
CA LYS A 134 31.69 -22.23 30.70
C LYS A 134 31.65 -21.23 31.85
N ILE A 135 30.48 -20.68 32.12
CA ILE A 135 30.25 -19.70 33.19
C ILE A 135 29.61 -20.41 34.38
N THR A 136 30.15 -20.19 35.59
CA THR A 136 29.52 -20.67 36.81
C THR A 136 28.29 -19.82 37.16
N LYS A 137 27.28 -20.39 37.84
CA LYS A 137 26.06 -19.66 38.26
C LYS A 137 26.37 -18.36 39.03
N LYS A 138 27.46 -18.33 39.82
CA LYS A 138 27.93 -17.14 40.56
C LYS A 138 28.43 -16.03 39.64
N GLN A 139 29.23 -16.38 38.64
CA GLN A 139 29.74 -15.43 37.64
C GLN A 139 28.60 -14.87 36.78
N LEU A 140 27.64 -15.70 36.40
CA LEU A 140 26.44 -15.26 35.68
C LEU A 140 25.63 -14.24 36.49
N ALA A 141 25.40 -14.52 37.78
CA ALA A 141 24.72 -13.59 38.68
C ALA A 141 25.50 -12.27 38.90
N GLU A 142 26.83 -12.29 38.87
CA GLU A 142 27.63 -11.06 38.92
C GLU A 142 27.49 -10.23 37.62
N VAL A 143 27.52 -10.88 36.47
CA VAL A 143 27.33 -10.23 35.17
C VAL A 143 25.94 -9.59 35.09
N VAL A 144 24.89 -10.33 35.45
CA VAL A 144 23.51 -9.79 35.49
C VAL A 144 23.43 -8.60 36.44
N ARG A 145 24.02 -8.68 37.64
CA ARG A 145 24.07 -7.54 38.59
C ARG A 145 24.75 -6.31 38.00
N ARG A 146 25.88 -6.47 37.28
CA ARG A 146 26.57 -5.35 36.62
C ARG A 146 25.71 -4.75 35.51
N ILE A 147 25.01 -5.58 34.74
CA ILE A 147 24.11 -5.13 33.66
C ILE A 147 22.94 -4.35 34.25
N VAL A 148 22.28 -4.87 35.29
CA VAL A 148 21.19 -4.17 35.99
C VAL A 148 21.69 -2.83 36.53
N LYS A 149 22.82 -2.79 37.24
CA LYS A 149 23.40 -1.55 37.75
C LYS A 149 23.67 -0.55 36.63
N ARG A 150 24.26 -1.00 35.51
CA ARG A 150 24.56 -0.14 34.36
C ARG A 150 23.28 0.37 33.71
N TYR A 151 22.27 -0.48 33.55
CA TYR A 151 20.97 -0.11 33.03
C TYR A 151 20.35 0.99 33.91
N GLU A 152 20.28 0.78 35.23
CA GLU A 152 19.72 1.75 36.18
C GLU A 152 20.46 3.08 36.18
N THR A 153 21.79 3.07 36.11
CA THR A 153 22.61 4.30 36.11
C THR A 153 22.46 5.10 34.81
N HIS A 154 22.11 4.44 33.69
CA HIS A 154 21.94 5.11 32.39
C HIS A 154 20.46 5.34 32.04
N ARG A 155 19.55 5.22 33.02
CA ARG A 155 18.17 5.65 32.83
C ARG A 155 18.14 7.17 32.78
N ILE A 156 17.21 7.70 31.99
CA ILE A 156 16.92 9.13 32.01
C ILE A 156 16.39 9.53 33.40
N ASP A 157 16.90 10.64 33.92
CA ASP A 157 16.44 11.18 35.19
C ASP A 157 14.98 11.66 35.08
N PRO A 158 14.14 11.45 36.12
CA PRO A 158 12.79 11.96 36.13
C PRO A 158 12.75 13.49 35.98
N ASN A 159 11.79 14.00 35.22
CA ASN A 159 11.57 15.44 34.94
C ASN A 159 12.62 16.11 34.05
N GLU A 160 13.50 15.34 33.41
CA GLU A 160 14.41 15.87 32.39
C GLU A 160 13.64 16.38 31.16
N SER A 161 14.12 17.46 30.55
CA SER A 161 13.45 18.12 29.41
C SER A 161 13.74 17.41 28.08
N ALA A 162 13.34 16.13 28.00
CA ALA A 162 13.62 15.25 26.85
C ALA A 162 13.14 15.84 25.50
N GLY A 163 12.03 16.60 25.50
CA GLY A 163 11.50 17.23 24.29
C GLY A 163 12.43 18.30 23.70
N ILE A 164 13.01 19.17 24.56
CA ILE A 164 13.90 20.24 24.13
C ILE A 164 15.23 19.65 23.61
N VAL A 165 15.81 18.72 24.38
CA VAL A 165 17.06 18.06 24.01
C VAL A 165 16.90 17.29 22.70
N SER A 166 15.77 16.58 22.51
CA SER A 166 15.48 15.87 21.26
C SER A 166 15.31 16.81 20.07
N ALA A 167 14.60 17.94 20.26
CA ALA A 167 14.38 18.94 19.20
C ALA A 167 15.70 19.61 18.76
N GLN A 168 16.59 19.93 19.70
CA GLN A 168 17.91 20.46 19.37
C GLN A 168 18.77 19.40 18.66
N SER A 169 18.78 18.17 19.17
CA SER A 169 19.62 17.08 18.64
C SER A 169 19.27 16.70 17.19
N ILE A 170 17.99 16.79 16.79
CA ILE A 170 17.57 16.58 15.39
C ILE A 170 17.79 17.81 14.51
N GLY A 171 17.68 19.02 15.07
CA GLY A 171 17.77 20.28 14.33
C GLY A 171 19.20 20.76 14.05
N GLU A 172 20.11 20.59 15.00
CA GLU A 172 21.53 20.99 14.88
C GLU A 172 22.24 20.42 13.64
N PRO A 173 22.16 19.11 13.33
CA PRO A 173 22.79 18.56 12.13
C PRO A 173 22.13 19.05 10.83
N GLY A 174 20.90 19.57 10.89
CA GLY A 174 20.20 20.12 9.72
C GLY A 174 20.99 21.23 9.03
N THR A 175 21.70 22.05 9.81
CA THR A 175 22.58 23.13 9.30
C THR A 175 23.80 22.58 8.54
N GLN A 176 24.24 21.37 8.89
CA GLN A 176 25.41 20.70 8.29
C GLN A 176 25.03 19.83 7.08
N MET A 177 23.74 19.61 6.82
CA MET A 177 23.24 18.69 5.78
C MET A 177 23.18 19.31 4.36
N THR A 178 23.85 20.43 4.10
CA THR A 178 23.63 21.24 2.89
C THR A 178 24.17 20.66 1.57
N MET A 179 25.16 19.73 1.58
CA MET A 179 25.88 19.36 0.35
C MET A 179 26.19 17.85 0.14
N ARG A 180 25.75 16.93 1.02
CA ARG A 180 26.18 15.52 0.98
C ARG A 180 25.49 14.61 -0.05
N THR A 181 24.60 15.09 -0.92
CA THR A 181 23.61 14.20 -1.58
C THR A 181 23.62 14.15 -3.12
N PHE A 182 24.50 14.85 -3.84
CA PHE A 182 24.41 14.91 -5.31
C PHE A 182 25.30 13.92 -6.10
N HIS A 183 26.12 13.10 -5.45
CA HIS A 183 27.03 12.18 -6.16
C HIS A 183 26.85 10.73 -5.71
N TYR A 184 25.68 10.15 -5.93
CA TYR A 184 25.53 8.69 -5.92
C TYR A 184 25.92 8.16 -7.30
N ALA A 185 27.17 7.71 -7.44
CA ALA A 185 27.62 7.01 -8.64
C ALA A 185 27.03 5.59 -8.65
N GLY A 186 26.25 5.25 -9.69
CA GLY A 186 26.15 3.85 -10.14
C GLY A 186 24.80 3.13 -10.07
N VAL A 187 23.68 3.79 -9.76
CA VAL A 187 22.34 3.16 -9.91
C VAL A 187 21.40 4.15 -10.58
N ALA A 188 20.71 3.70 -11.63
CA ALA A 188 19.83 4.48 -12.51
C ALA A 188 19.15 5.65 -11.77
N GLU A 189 19.55 6.87 -12.14
CA GLU A 189 19.16 8.15 -11.55
C GLU A 189 17.72 8.16 -11.05
N MET A 190 17.55 7.95 -9.75
CA MET A 190 16.35 8.36 -9.04
C MET A 190 16.68 9.73 -8.47
N ASN A 191 16.07 10.77 -9.05
CA ASN A 191 16.08 12.12 -8.46
C ASN A 191 15.25 12.08 -7.18
N VAL A 192 15.78 11.46 -6.12
CA VAL A 192 15.18 11.43 -4.80
C VAL A 192 15.56 12.74 -4.12
N THR A 193 14.57 13.45 -3.58
CA THR A 193 14.84 14.56 -2.66
C THR A 193 15.47 13.95 -1.39
N LEU A 194 16.80 13.87 -1.34
CA LEU A 194 17.54 13.37 -0.20
C LEU A 194 18.01 14.53 0.68
N GLY A 195 17.97 14.33 1.99
CA GLY A 195 18.51 15.27 2.98
C GLY A 195 17.47 16.13 3.69
N LEU A 196 17.84 17.38 3.99
CA LEU A 196 17.05 18.31 4.81
C LEU A 196 15.64 18.59 4.25
N PRO A 197 15.43 18.80 2.93
CA PRO A 197 14.09 19.04 2.40
C PRO A 197 13.12 17.90 2.72
N ARG A 198 13.59 16.64 2.69
CA ARG A 198 12.77 15.47 2.99
C ARG A 198 12.39 15.39 4.46
N LEU A 199 13.31 15.76 5.36
CA LEU A 199 13.04 15.83 6.79
C LEU A 199 11.93 16.84 7.09
N ILE A 200 11.99 18.01 6.44
CA ILE A 200 10.94 19.05 6.55
C ILE A 200 9.59 18.51 6.06
N GLU A 201 9.54 17.82 4.91
CA GLU A 201 8.28 17.24 4.40
C GLU A 201 7.61 16.26 5.38
N ILE A 202 8.42 15.46 6.09
CA ILE A 202 7.95 14.46 7.05
C ILE A 202 7.45 15.14 8.33
N VAL A 203 8.23 16.08 8.87
CA VAL A 203 7.88 16.80 10.11
C VAL A 203 6.65 17.68 9.92
N ASP A 204 6.52 18.35 8.77
CA ASP A 204 5.36 19.17 8.42
C ASP A 204 4.13 18.33 7.99
N ALA A 205 4.26 17.00 7.93
CA ALA A 205 3.21 16.08 7.48
C ALA A 205 2.57 16.51 6.14
N ARG A 206 3.39 16.85 5.14
CA ARG A 206 2.88 17.32 3.84
C ARG A 206 2.02 16.26 3.15
N ARG A 207 0.86 16.68 2.63
CA ARG A 207 -0.11 15.80 1.94
C ARG A 207 0.46 15.14 0.68
N LEU A 208 1.25 15.89 -0.09
CA LEU A 208 1.88 15.40 -1.32
C LEU A 208 3.38 15.67 -1.23
N PRO A 209 4.21 14.64 -1.03
CA PRO A 209 5.66 14.80 -1.04
C PRO A 209 6.17 15.08 -2.46
N SER A 210 7.31 15.75 -2.58
CA SER A 210 7.84 16.17 -3.88
C SER A 210 8.28 14.99 -4.75
N THR A 211 8.83 13.92 -4.13
CA THR A 211 9.27 12.70 -4.83
C THR A 211 8.77 11.44 -4.11
N PRO A 212 7.51 11.01 -4.33
CA PRO A 212 7.00 9.76 -3.74
C PRO A 212 7.69 8.55 -4.37
N LEU A 213 8.11 7.61 -3.51
CA LEU A 213 8.70 6.34 -3.91
C LEU A 213 7.91 5.21 -3.24
N MET A 214 7.72 4.11 -3.96
CA MET A 214 7.04 2.93 -3.46
C MET A 214 7.84 1.69 -3.82
N GLU A 215 8.10 0.85 -2.82
CA GLU A 215 8.74 -0.45 -3.02
C GLU A 215 7.64 -1.53 -3.08
N ILE A 216 7.59 -2.24 -4.20
CA ILE A 216 6.60 -3.30 -4.43
C ILE A 216 7.33 -4.64 -4.31
N HIS A 217 7.01 -5.41 -3.26
CA HIS A 217 7.51 -6.77 -3.12
C HIS A 217 6.63 -7.75 -3.89
N LEU A 218 7.28 -8.58 -4.71
CA LEU A 218 6.62 -9.63 -5.46
C LEU A 218 6.61 -10.93 -4.67
N ARG A 219 5.57 -11.74 -4.84
CA ARG A 219 5.48 -13.07 -4.22
C ARG A 219 6.58 -13.99 -4.76
N ALA A 220 7.03 -14.94 -3.94
CA ALA A 220 8.17 -15.81 -4.24
C ALA A 220 8.05 -16.59 -5.57
N LYS A 221 6.84 -16.94 -6.00
CA LYS A 221 6.58 -17.60 -7.29
C LYS A 221 6.85 -16.69 -8.49
N THR A 222 6.45 -15.44 -8.41
CA THR A 222 6.58 -14.45 -9.49
C THR A 222 7.95 -13.76 -9.49
N ALA A 223 8.57 -13.62 -8.32
CA ALA A 223 9.85 -12.94 -8.16
C ALA A 223 11.04 -13.60 -8.90
N LYS A 224 10.94 -14.91 -9.20
CA LYS A 224 11.99 -15.64 -9.93
C LYS A 224 11.92 -15.48 -11.45
N ASP A 225 10.78 -15.02 -11.96
CA ASP A 225 10.51 -14.94 -13.39
C ASP A 225 10.66 -13.50 -13.88
N VAL A 226 11.80 -13.22 -14.54
CA VAL A 226 12.16 -11.88 -14.99
C VAL A 226 11.17 -11.33 -16.02
N ASP A 227 10.61 -12.18 -16.88
CA ASP A 227 9.72 -11.73 -17.95
C ASP A 227 8.35 -11.36 -17.40
N ARG A 228 7.85 -12.12 -16.41
CA ARG A 228 6.65 -11.72 -15.65
C ARG A 228 6.86 -10.43 -14.86
N VAL A 229 8.03 -10.24 -14.26
CA VAL A 229 8.36 -9.01 -13.52
C VAL A 229 8.36 -7.79 -14.46
N LYS A 230 8.94 -7.93 -15.66
CA LYS A 230 8.91 -6.88 -16.69
C LYS A 230 7.49 -6.56 -17.15
N ALA A 231 6.66 -7.57 -17.37
CA ALA A 231 5.25 -7.38 -17.76
C ALA A 231 4.48 -6.60 -16.68
N ILE A 232 4.67 -6.95 -15.40
CA ILE A 232 4.05 -6.23 -14.27
C ILE A 232 4.56 -4.78 -14.20
N ALA A 233 5.87 -4.55 -14.40
CA ALA A 233 6.42 -3.20 -14.40
C ALA A 233 5.80 -2.34 -15.52
N GLN A 234 5.64 -2.90 -16.72
CA GLN A 234 4.99 -2.24 -17.87
C GLN A 234 3.49 -1.98 -17.64
N GLU A 235 2.81 -2.86 -16.89
CA GLU A 235 1.39 -2.69 -16.56
C GLU A 235 1.16 -1.62 -15.50
N ILE A 236 2.10 -1.44 -14.58
CA ILE A 236 2.02 -0.44 -13.52
C ILE A 236 2.39 0.96 -14.04
N GLU A 237 3.37 1.04 -14.94
CA GLU A 237 3.89 2.30 -15.46
C GLU A 237 2.86 3.04 -16.34
N LEU A 238 2.57 4.30 -15.99
CA LEU A 238 1.69 5.16 -16.78
C LEU A 238 2.35 5.47 -18.12
N THR A 239 1.72 4.97 -19.19
CA THR A 239 2.12 5.25 -20.57
C THR A 239 1.10 6.19 -21.18
N LYS A 240 1.54 7.41 -21.48
CA LYS A 240 0.75 8.37 -22.26
C LYS A 240 1.11 8.28 -23.74
N LEU A 241 0.28 8.89 -24.58
CA LEU A 241 0.54 8.94 -26.01
C LEU A 241 1.84 9.68 -26.35
N GLU A 242 2.20 10.70 -25.57
CA GLU A 242 3.48 11.44 -25.71
C GLU A 242 4.72 10.57 -25.49
N ASP A 243 4.62 9.47 -24.72
CA ASP A 243 5.75 8.59 -24.42
C ASP A 243 6.01 7.57 -25.55
N ILE A 244 5.00 7.31 -26.41
CA ILE A 244 5.04 6.25 -27.41
C ILE A 244 4.93 6.76 -28.86
N ALA A 245 4.53 8.01 -29.06
CA ALA A 245 4.28 8.57 -30.38
C ALA A 245 4.76 10.01 -30.52
N ASP A 246 5.22 10.36 -31.72
CA ASP A 246 5.50 11.74 -32.09
C ASP A 246 4.20 12.40 -32.55
N ILE A 247 3.86 13.55 -31.97
CA ILE A 247 2.61 14.25 -32.24
C ILE A 247 2.93 15.55 -32.98
N GLU A 248 2.54 15.63 -34.24
CA GLU A 248 2.70 16.80 -35.10
C GLU A 248 1.33 17.47 -35.32
N ALA A 249 1.32 18.81 -35.33
CA ALA A 249 0.11 19.58 -35.62
C ALA A 249 0.21 20.14 -37.03
N ASP A 250 -0.72 19.75 -37.90
CA ASP A 250 -0.88 20.34 -39.22
C ASP A 250 -1.79 21.57 -39.11
N MET A 251 -1.18 22.74 -39.27
CA MET A 251 -1.88 24.03 -39.21
C MET A 251 -2.66 24.35 -40.49
N VAL A 252 -2.35 23.70 -41.62
CA VAL A 252 -3.02 23.96 -42.90
C VAL A 252 -4.37 23.24 -42.93
N ASN A 253 -4.37 21.97 -42.56
CA ASN A 253 -5.58 21.15 -42.53
C ASN A 253 -6.29 21.18 -41.17
N MET A 254 -5.71 21.84 -40.16
CA MET A 254 -6.21 21.91 -38.78
C MET A 254 -6.40 20.50 -38.17
N ARG A 255 -5.37 19.66 -38.32
CA ARG A 255 -5.37 18.27 -37.85
C ARG A 255 -4.18 18.00 -36.95
N VAL A 256 -4.31 17.00 -36.11
CA VAL A 256 -3.19 16.46 -35.33
C VAL A 256 -2.86 15.08 -35.84
N VAL A 257 -1.60 14.89 -36.24
CA VAL A 257 -1.09 13.64 -36.78
C VAL A 257 -0.20 13.00 -35.72
N VAL A 258 -0.51 11.75 -35.37
CA VAL A 258 0.22 10.99 -34.36
C VAL A 258 0.95 9.83 -35.02
N TYR A 259 2.27 9.82 -34.89
CA TYR A 259 3.16 8.78 -35.43
C TYR A 259 3.63 7.85 -34.31
N PRO A 260 3.06 6.64 -34.18
CA PRO A 260 3.49 5.67 -33.19
C PRO A 260 4.91 5.14 -33.51
N ASP A 261 5.79 5.10 -32.51
CA ASP A 261 7.11 4.50 -32.64
C ASP A 261 7.10 3.06 -32.13
N ALA A 262 7.36 2.11 -33.03
CA ALA A 262 7.37 0.68 -32.71
C ALA A 262 8.38 0.29 -31.62
N ASN A 263 9.50 1.02 -31.49
CA ASN A 263 10.51 0.74 -30.47
C ASN A 263 10.03 1.21 -29.09
N LYS A 264 9.45 2.41 -29.01
CA LYS A 264 8.87 2.96 -27.77
C LYS A 264 7.66 2.15 -27.32
N MET A 265 6.85 1.65 -28.25
CA MET A 265 5.71 0.77 -27.93
C MET A 265 6.15 -0.57 -27.34
N LYS A 266 7.23 -1.18 -27.87
CA LYS A 266 7.77 -2.45 -27.36
C LYS A 266 8.34 -2.30 -25.94
N SER A 267 9.07 -1.22 -25.65
CA SER A 267 9.64 -1.00 -24.32
C SER A 267 8.56 -0.79 -23.25
N ARG A 268 7.44 -0.17 -23.63
CA ARG A 268 6.26 0.06 -22.77
C ARG A 268 5.24 -1.10 -22.78
N GLY A 269 5.44 -2.13 -23.60
CA GLY A 269 4.55 -3.29 -23.67
C GLY A 269 3.14 -2.97 -24.19
N VAL A 270 3.02 -2.03 -25.12
CA VAL A 270 1.75 -1.63 -25.76
C VAL A 270 1.62 -2.31 -27.13
N LYS A 271 0.53 -3.02 -27.35
CA LYS A 271 0.21 -3.62 -28.66
C LYS A 271 -0.48 -2.60 -29.58
N LYS A 272 -0.29 -2.75 -30.89
CA LYS A 272 -0.98 -1.91 -31.89
C LYS A 272 -2.51 -1.97 -31.72
N ASP A 273 -3.06 -3.15 -31.46
CA ASP A 273 -4.51 -3.34 -31.24
C ASP A 273 -5.06 -2.56 -30.04
N GLU A 274 -4.30 -2.47 -28.95
CA GLU A 274 -4.69 -1.71 -27.74
C GLU A 274 -4.69 -0.21 -28.01
N LEU A 275 -3.72 0.26 -28.79
CA LEU A 275 -3.62 1.65 -29.22
C LEU A 275 -4.79 2.00 -30.14
N GLU A 276 -5.11 1.15 -31.12
CA GLU A 276 -6.24 1.33 -32.03
C GLU A 276 -7.56 1.40 -31.27
N GLN A 277 -7.81 0.50 -30.30
CA GLN A 277 -9.03 0.52 -29.50
C GLN A 277 -9.22 1.83 -28.73
N LYS A 278 -8.13 2.43 -28.25
CA LYS A 278 -8.18 3.70 -27.51
C LYS A 278 -8.30 4.92 -28.42
N LEU A 279 -7.69 4.88 -29.60
CA LEU A 279 -7.73 5.95 -30.59
C LEU A 279 -9.01 5.93 -31.46
N LYS A 280 -9.73 4.80 -31.53
CA LYS A 280 -11.02 4.69 -32.25
C LYS A 280 -12.08 5.71 -31.84
N LYS A 281 -11.95 6.30 -30.64
CA LYS A 281 -12.86 7.35 -30.17
C LYS A 281 -12.59 8.73 -30.77
N PHE A 282 -11.43 8.95 -31.38
CA PHE A 282 -10.97 10.28 -31.79
C PHE A 282 -10.34 10.34 -33.19
N THR A 283 -10.10 9.21 -33.88
CA THR A 283 -9.08 9.22 -34.94
C THR A 283 -9.42 8.37 -36.16
N ARG A 284 -9.04 8.86 -37.36
CA ARG A 284 -9.02 8.10 -38.61
C ARG A 284 -7.59 7.61 -38.85
N MET A 285 -7.44 6.34 -39.24
CA MET A 285 -6.15 5.82 -39.71
C MET A 285 -5.98 6.27 -41.16
N GLU A 286 -4.90 6.97 -41.44
CA GLU A 286 -4.51 7.35 -42.79
C GLU A 286 -3.04 6.96 -42.98
N ASP A 287 -2.72 6.38 -44.15
CA ASP A 287 -1.35 6.08 -44.52
C ASP A 287 -0.63 7.40 -44.83
N TYR A 288 0.23 7.83 -43.91
CA TYR A 288 0.94 9.10 -44.07
C TYR A 288 2.38 8.86 -44.49
N LYS A 289 2.81 9.57 -45.53
CA LYS A 289 4.19 9.49 -46.02
C LYS A 289 5.06 10.49 -45.25
N ARG A 290 5.95 9.99 -44.39
CA ARG A 290 6.93 10.82 -43.65
C ARG A 290 8.30 10.67 -44.30
N VAL A 291 9.00 11.78 -44.49
CA VAL A 291 10.41 11.78 -44.89
C VAL A 291 11.25 11.62 -43.63
N ILE A 292 11.84 10.45 -43.41
CA ILE A 292 12.72 10.18 -42.27
C ILE A 292 14.11 9.91 -42.82
N GLY A 293 15.06 10.81 -42.55
CA GLY A 293 16.47 10.62 -42.96
C GLY A 293 16.72 10.64 -44.46
N GLY A 294 15.93 11.40 -45.24
CA GLY A 294 16.10 11.51 -46.69
C GLY A 294 15.35 10.46 -47.53
N GLU A 295 14.70 9.48 -46.89
CA GLU A 295 13.82 8.51 -47.55
C GLU A 295 12.36 8.69 -47.12
N THR A 296 11.43 8.59 -48.07
CA THR A 296 9.98 8.65 -47.81
C THR A 296 9.48 7.28 -47.38
N LYS A 297 9.13 7.12 -46.09
CA LYS A 297 8.51 5.89 -45.57
C LYS A 297 7.03 6.15 -45.31
N THR A 298 6.18 5.20 -45.72
CA THR A 298 4.77 5.14 -45.32
C THR A 298 4.71 4.68 -43.88
N VAL A 299 4.14 5.52 -43.01
CA VAL A 299 3.97 5.22 -41.59
C VAL A 299 2.49 5.29 -41.29
N ASP A 300 1.97 4.28 -40.60
CA ASP A 300 0.61 4.27 -40.07
C ASP A 300 0.46 5.48 -39.15
N ALA A 301 -0.33 6.49 -39.55
CA ALA A 301 -0.53 7.69 -38.75
C ALA A 301 -2.00 7.79 -38.34
N TYR A 302 -2.19 8.24 -37.10
CA TYR A 302 -3.51 8.49 -36.56
C TYR A 302 -3.82 9.99 -36.70
N VAL A 303 -4.80 10.32 -37.53
CA VAL A 303 -5.20 11.70 -37.85
C VAL A 303 -6.46 12.09 -37.09
N VAL A 304 -6.34 13.10 -36.21
CA VAL A 304 -7.44 13.66 -35.42
C VAL A 304 -7.83 15.02 -36.01
N ASP A 305 -9.07 15.12 -36.47
CA ASP A 305 -9.65 16.37 -37.00
C ASP A 305 -10.14 17.29 -35.87
N SER A 306 -9.83 18.59 -35.95
CA SER A 306 -10.39 19.58 -35.01
C SER A 306 -11.83 20.01 -35.35
N GLY A 307 -12.36 19.62 -36.52
CA GLY A 307 -13.71 19.91 -37.02
C GLY A 307 -13.98 21.37 -37.39
N GLU A 308 -13.51 22.31 -36.59
CA GLU A 308 -13.60 23.76 -36.81
C GLU A 308 -12.21 24.40 -36.89
N ALA A 309 -12.04 25.39 -37.78
CA ALA A 309 -10.81 26.13 -38.02
C ALA A 309 -10.53 27.17 -36.92
N SER A 310 -10.19 26.71 -35.72
CA SER A 310 -9.73 27.59 -34.63
C SER A 310 -8.40 27.10 -34.02
N PHE A 311 -7.37 27.95 -34.04
CA PHE A 311 -6.05 27.66 -33.47
C PHE A 311 -6.12 27.27 -31.98
N LYS A 312 -7.01 27.88 -31.21
CA LYS A 312 -7.21 27.56 -29.79
C LYS A 312 -7.76 26.15 -29.58
N LYS A 313 -8.63 25.68 -30.48
CA LYS A 313 -9.15 24.31 -30.46
C LYS A 313 -8.06 23.31 -30.85
N LEU A 314 -7.25 23.64 -31.87
CA LEU A 314 -6.11 22.81 -32.27
C LEU A 314 -5.11 22.64 -31.11
N GLN A 315 -4.75 23.72 -30.41
CA GLN A 315 -3.86 23.66 -29.26
C GLN A 315 -4.43 22.77 -28.13
N ARG A 316 -5.70 22.96 -27.78
CA ARG A 316 -6.38 22.12 -26.77
C ARG A 316 -6.44 20.65 -27.19
N LEU A 317 -6.61 20.40 -28.49
CA LEU A 317 -6.64 19.06 -29.04
C LEU A 317 -5.26 18.42 -28.96
N VAL A 318 -4.19 19.14 -29.29
CA VAL A 318 -2.80 18.67 -29.09
C VAL A 318 -2.55 18.35 -27.61
N GLU A 319 -2.95 19.22 -26.68
CA GLU A 319 -2.80 18.98 -25.24
C GLU A 319 -3.59 17.74 -24.78
N THR A 320 -4.80 17.55 -25.30
CA THR A 320 -5.65 16.39 -24.98
C THR A 320 -5.05 15.10 -25.53
N VAL A 321 -4.59 15.12 -26.78
CA VAL A 321 -3.94 13.99 -27.44
C VAL A 321 -2.65 13.60 -26.70
N ARG A 322 -1.81 14.58 -26.32
CA ARG A 322 -0.61 14.35 -25.50
C ARG A 322 -0.93 13.75 -24.13
N ALA A 323 -1.96 14.25 -23.46
CA ALA A 323 -2.38 13.78 -22.13
C ALA A 323 -3.16 12.46 -22.13
N THR A 324 -3.52 11.93 -23.31
CA THR A 324 -4.32 10.71 -23.42
C THR A 324 -3.55 9.51 -22.88
N LYS A 325 -4.18 8.79 -21.93
CA LYS A 325 -3.59 7.64 -21.24
C LYS A 325 -3.82 6.35 -22.04
N VAL A 326 -2.74 5.68 -22.40
CA VAL A 326 -2.78 4.46 -23.22
C VAL A 326 -2.72 3.21 -22.36
N LYS A 327 -1.94 3.19 -21.27
CA LYS A 327 -1.85 2.07 -20.33
C LYS A 327 -1.31 2.55 -18.99
N GLY A 328 -1.48 1.76 -17.93
CA GLY A 328 -0.87 2.04 -16.63
C GLY A 328 -1.82 2.55 -15.56
N ILE A 329 -1.30 2.61 -14.35
CA ILE A 329 -2.00 3.12 -13.17
C ILE A 329 -1.74 4.62 -13.05
N ASP A 330 -2.77 5.36 -12.64
CA ASP A 330 -2.68 6.79 -12.46
C ASP A 330 -1.60 7.19 -11.44
N ASN A 331 -0.88 8.26 -11.76
CA ASN A 331 0.18 8.87 -10.95
C ASN A 331 1.49 8.08 -10.80
N ILE A 332 1.66 6.94 -11.48
CA ILE A 332 2.93 6.19 -11.47
C ILE A 332 3.75 6.54 -12.72
N LYS A 333 4.78 7.37 -12.55
CA LYS A 333 5.58 7.89 -13.68
C LYS A 333 6.60 6.89 -14.24
N ARG A 334 7.22 6.09 -13.37
CA ARG A 334 8.30 5.18 -13.75
C ARG A 334 8.34 3.97 -12.83
N ALA A 335 8.50 2.77 -13.40
CA ALA A 335 8.75 1.54 -12.66
C ALA A 335 10.19 1.09 -12.92
N ILE A 336 10.97 0.89 -11.85
CA ILE A 336 12.35 0.39 -11.93
C ILE A 336 12.40 -0.98 -11.27
N ILE A 337 13.00 -1.94 -11.97
CA ILE A 337 13.20 -3.30 -11.44
C ILE A 337 14.58 -3.34 -10.79
N GLY A 338 14.60 -3.48 -9.47
CA GLY A 338 15.82 -3.69 -8.68
C GLY A 338 15.81 -5.07 -8.03
N ARG A 339 17.00 -5.63 -7.80
CA ARG A 339 17.13 -6.71 -6.82
C ARG A 339 17.03 -6.09 -5.42
N PRO A 340 16.42 -6.77 -4.44
CA PRO A 340 16.41 -6.28 -3.07
C PRO A 340 17.86 -6.05 -2.63
N THR A 341 18.15 -4.84 -2.17
CA THR A 341 19.39 -4.55 -1.45
C THR A 341 19.42 -5.39 -0.16
N PRO A 342 20.53 -6.07 0.13
CA PRO A 342 20.65 -6.93 1.31
C PRO A 342 20.60 -6.19 2.63
#